data_AF-A0A442S714-F1
#
_entry.id   AF-A0A442S714-F1
#
_cell.length_a   1.000
_cell.length_b   1.000
_cell.length_c   1.000
_cell.angle_alpha   90.00
_cell.angle_beta   90.00
_cell.angle_gamma   90.00
#
_symmetry.space_group_name_H-M   'P 1'
#
loop_
_entity.id
_entity.type
_entity.pdbx_description
1 polymer ?
#
loop_
_entity_poly.entity_id
_entity_poly.type
_entity_poly.pdbx_seq_one_letter_code
_entity_poly.pdbx_strand_id
1 'polypeptide(L)'
;MEDLIDRIYEAAFVPELWPVVLDGLSTMSGSVGGALLVASEAHPPRFAASASIMDALIEFSSDAWRNNDRPLRWKPSVDGFLRDVELFSPDELETDPMRHELIRYGLGWQTGMVIPMTNGEVVIYSVERRLQDGPHDPTSIASLNVLRPHLARAGLVAARLGLERALATVSALQSVGLPAAVMSAGGQVVATNGLFDALPSIFQPLAYDGLAIGDPKADLLFQEAVRSTSAAIVPIVRSIPVRQTIDQPAVVLHVLPLRRSARDIFAGANILVVAASIRMGNQEPSPQILSALFDLSPAEAKLAASLVSGRPLKAAALDHGITVKTARTYLERVFYKTGTGRQSELVALLSGAAPLAPLAATTRL
;
A
#
# COMPACT_ATOMS: atom_id res chain seq x y z
N MET A 1 11.10 19.82 26.35
CA MET A 1 10.09 18.77 26.61
C MET A 1 8.72 19.20 26.09
N GLU A 2 8.22 20.39 26.47
CA GLU A 2 6.96 20.95 25.93
C GLU A 2 6.93 21.02 24.40
N ASP A 3 7.97 21.58 23.75
CA ASP A 3 8.06 21.62 22.27
C ASP A 3 7.97 20.23 21.61
N LEU A 4 8.53 19.20 22.27
CA LEU A 4 8.46 17.82 21.75
C LEU A 4 7.06 17.22 21.93
N ILE A 5 6.37 17.56 23.01
CA ILE A 5 4.96 17.15 23.22
C ILE A 5 4.07 17.77 22.15
N ASP A 6 4.25 19.06 21.83
CA ASP A 6 3.49 19.73 20.79
C ASP A 6 3.74 19.09 19.42
N ARG A 7 5.01 18.81 19.09
CA ARG A 7 5.38 18.08 17.85
C ARG A 7 4.77 16.67 17.79
N ILE A 8 4.67 15.96 18.91
CA ILE A 8 3.99 14.65 18.97
C ILE A 8 2.53 14.78 18.54
N TYR A 9 1.83 15.81 19.02
CA TYR A 9 0.44 16.05 18.62
C TYR A 9 0.32 16.54 17.19
N GLU A 10 1.21 17.42 16.75
CA GLU A 10 1.24 17.90 15.36
C GLU A 10 1.45 16.73 14.38
N ALA A 11 2.35 15.80 14.71
CA ALA A 11 2.62 14.61 13.91
C ALA A 11 1.41 13.67 13.78
N ALA A 12 0.45 13.71 14.72
CA ALA A 12 -0.80 12.98 14.57
C ALA A 12 -1.66 13.51 13.41
N PHE A 13 -1.57 14.80 13.11
CA PHE A 13 -2.25 15.44 11.98
C PHE A 13 -1.41 15.46 10.70
N VAL A 14 -0.08 15.59 10.84
CA VAL A 14 0.88 15.70 9.74
C VAL A 14 1.91 14.56 9.85
N PRO A 15 1.64 13.38 9.27
CA PRO A 15 2.49 12.20 9.43
C PRO A 15 3.95 12.40 9.04
N GLU A 16 4.25 13.35 8.15
CA GLU A 16 5.61 13.70 7.72
C GLU A 16 6.50 14.24 8.85
N LEU A 17 5.91 14.63 9.98
CA LEU A 17 6.63 15.11 11.16
C LEU A 17 7.08 14.00 12.11
N TRP A 18 6.64 12.75 11.91
CA TRP A 18 7.07 11.63 12.76
C TRP A 18 8.60 11.46 12.82
N PRO A 19 9.38 11.53 11.72
CA PRO A 19 10.84 11.48 11.80
C PRO A 19 11.44 12.54 12.74
N VAL A 20 10.88 13.75 12.77
CA VAL A 20 11.34 14.84 13.66
C VAL A 20 11.04 14.51 15.13
N VAL A 21 9.87 13.95 15.41
CA VAL A 21 9.51 13.46 16.76
C VAL A 21 10.47 12.35 17.19
N LEU A 22 10.77 11.41 16.31
CA LEU A 22 11.67 10.27 16.57
C LEU A 22 13.12 10.73 16.83
N ASP A 23 13.59 11.75 16.10
CA ASP A 23 14.88 12.41 16.37
C ASP A 23 14.91 13.12 17.73
N GLY A 24 13.79 13.68 18.17
CA GLY A 24 13.62 14.25 19.50
C GLY A 24 13.71 13.18 20.61
N LEU A 25 13.04 12.04 20.42
CA LEU A 25 13.12 10.91 21.34
C LEU A 25 14.55 10.36 21.42
N SER A 26 15.22 10.21 20.27
CA SER A 26 16.58 9.69 20.22
C SER A 26 17.57 10.62 20.93
N THR A 27 17.48 11.93 20.69
CA THR A 27 18.30 12.93 21.38
C THR A 27 18.11 12.90 22.89
N MET A 28 16.87 12.82 23.37
CA MET A 28 16.55 12.80 24.80
C MET A 28 17.09 11.55 25.52
N SER A 29 17.27 10.45 24.81
CA SER A 29 17.71 9.15 25.34
C SER A 29 19.17 8.83 25.06
N GLY A 30 19.91 9.72 24.39
CA GLY A 30 21.27 9.45 23.93
C GLY A 30 21.35 8.31 22.91
N SER A 31 20.35 8.21 22.03
CA SER A 31 20.23 7.19 20.99
C SER A 31 20.65 7.74 19.61
N VAL A 32 20.91 6.86 18.65
CA VAL A 32 21.27 7.19 17.27
C VAL A 32 20.05 7.61 16.45
N GLY A 33 18.91 6.97 16.68
CA GLY A 33 17.67 7.22 15.96
C GLY A 33 16.47 6.57 16.65
N GLY A 34 15.28 6.99 16.27
CA GLY A 34 14.02 6.40 16.73
C GLY A 34 13.24 5.79 15.58
N ALA A 35 12.40 4.81 15.90
CA ALA A 35 11.44 4.22 14.98
C ALA A 35 10.03 4.22 15.58
N LEU A 36 9.05 4.41 14.70
CA LEU A 36 7.64 4.18 14.92
C LEU A 36 7.22 3.06 13.98
N LEU A 37 6.71 1.96 14.51
CA LEU A 37 6.20 0.84 13.72
C LEU A 37 4.74 0.56 14.05
N VAL A 38 3.98 0.16 13.04
CA VAL A 38 2.67 -0.46 13.19
C VAL A 38 2.78 -1.88 12.67
N ALA A 39 2.72 -2.83 13.59
CA ALA A 39 2.99 -4.24 13.33
C ALA A 39 1.74 -5.10 13.52
N SER A 40 1.65 -6.16 12.72
CA SER A 40 0.66 -7.23 12.83
C SER A 40 1.36 -8.57 12.58
N GLU A 41 0.72 -9.68 12.92
CA GLU A 41 1.26 -11.01 12.60
C GLU A 41 1.08 -11.37 11.11
N ALA A 42 0.19 -10.68 10.39
CA ALA A 42 -0.22 -11.04 9.04
C ALA A 42 0.66 -10.41 7.95
N HIS A 43 1.21 -9.21 8.19
CA HIS A 43 1.88 -8.40 7.16
C HIS A 43 3.13 -7.72 7.70
N PRO A 44 4.10 -7.40 6.82
CA PRO A 44 5.26 -6.59 7.18
C PRO A 44 4.88 -5.30 7.92
N PRO A 45 5.66 -4.89 8.93
CA PRO A 45 5.36 -3.70 9.70
C PRO A 45 5.44 -2.44 8.83
N ARG A 46 4.48 -1.54 9.02
CA ARG A 46 4.53 -0.18 8.46
C ARG A 46 5.38 0.67 9.40
N PHE A 47 6.23 1.55 8.90
CA PHE A 47 7.10 2.32 9.79
C PHE A 47 7.43 3.74 9.31
N ALA A 48 7.80 4.57 10.28
CA ALA A 48 8.61 5.78 10.12
C ALA A 48 9.86 5.64 10.99
N ALA A 49 10.96 6.24 10.53
CA ALA A 49 12.23 6.17 11.26
C ALA A 49 13.01 7.47 11.07
N SER A 50 13.91 7.74 12.02
CA SER A 50 15.01 8.69 11.86
C SER A 50 15.84 8.30 10.64
N ALA A 51 16.36 9.30 9.90
CA ALA A 51 17.20 9.06 8.73
C ALA A 51 18.45 8.22 9.06
N SER A 52 18.97 8.35 10.28
CA SER A 52 20.15 7.64 10.78
C SER A 52 20.00 6.13 10.90
N ILE A 53 18.77 5.61 10.97
CA ILE A 53 18.49 4.18 11.10
C ILE A 53 17.58 3.64 9.99
N MET A 54 17.26 4.46 8.99
CA MET A 54 16.31 4.13 7.93
C MET A 54 16.69 2.84 7.19
N ASP A 55 17.96 2.67 6.83
CA ASP A 55 18.44 1.49 6.10
C ASP A 55 18.27 0.20 6.91
N ALA A 56 18.49 0.25 8.23
CA ALA A 56 18.27 -0.88 9.12
C ALA A 56 16.79 -1.26 9.20
N LEU A 57 15.89 -0.27 9.24
CA LEU A 57 14.45 -0.51 9.29
C LEU A 57 13.89 -1.03 7.95
N ILE A 58 14.43 -0.59 6.82
CA ILE A 58 14.08 -1.12 5.50
C ILE A 58 14.43 -2.62 5.43
N GLU A 59 15.66 -2.99 5.80
CA GLU A 59 16.09 -4.39 5.83
C GLU A 59 15.27 -5.22 6.83
N PHE A 60 14.95 -4.65 8.00
CA PHE A 60 14.10 -5.31 8.98
C PHE A 60 12.70 -5.63 8.41
N SER A 61 12.10 -4.67 7.70
CA SER A 61 10.74 -4.77 7.18
C SER A 61 10.57 -5.76 6.02
N SER A 62 11.65 -6.19 5.37
CA SER A 62 11.57 -7.16 4.27
C SER A 62 11.31 -8.57 4.81
N ASP A 63 12.26 -9.12 5.56
CA ASP A 63 12.26 -10.52 6.00
C ASP A 63 12.51 -10.71 7.50
N ALA A 64 13.33 -9.86 8.14
CA ALA A 64 13.77 -10.10 9.53
C ALA A 64 12.63 -9.96 10.56
N TRP A 65 11.59 -9.17 10.25
CA TRP A 65 10.44 -8.97 11.15
C TRP A 65 9.69 -10.25 11.51
N ARG A 66 9.72 -11.29 10.66
CA ARG A 66 9.01 -12.56 10.91
C ARG A 66 9.57 -13.34 12.10
N ASN A 67 10.85 -13.12 12.41
CA ASN A 67 11.54 -13.79 13.51
C ASN A 67 11.71 -12.87 14.73
N ASN A 68 10.96 -11.76 14.78
CA ASN A 68 11.07 -10.78 15.86
C ASN A 68 10.03 -11.04 16.96
N ASP A 69 10.47 -11.62 18.08
CA ASP A 69 9.61 -11.86 19.25
C ASP A 69 9.54 -10.66 20.22
N ARG A 70 10.38 -9.63 20.02
CA ARG A 70 10.48 -8.46 20.90
C ARG A 70 9.14 -7.76 21.15
N PRO A 71 8.28 -7.53 20.13
CA PRO A 71 6.96 -6.94 20.37
C PRO A 71 6.08 -7.77 21.31
N LEU A 72 6.17 -9.10 21.28
CA LEU A 72 5.40 -9.98 22.18
C LEU A 72 5.92 -9.89 23.62
N ARG A 73 7.24 -9.80 23.80
CA ARG A 73 7.86 -9.58 25.12
C ARG A 73 7.60 -8.17 25.67
N TRP A 74 7.38 -7.19 24.80
CA TRP A 74 6.96 -5.84 25.16
C TRP A 74 5.45 -5.68 25.36
N LYS A 75 4.58 -6.54 24.81
CA LYS A 75 3.11 -6.42 25.02
C LYS A 75 2.70 -6.33 26.52
N PRO A 76 3.36 -7.00 27.48
CA PRO A 76 3.12 -6.81 28.92
C PRO A 76 3.46 -5.40 29.44
N SER A 77 4.22 -4.59 28.70
CA SER A 77 4.79 -3.31 29.12
C SER A 77 3.80 -2.15 29.09
N VAL A 78 2.56 -2.36 29.50
CA VAL A 78 1.54 -1.30 29.63
C VAL A 78 1.98 -0.20 30.62
N ASP A 79 3.19 -0.25 31.18
CA ASP A 79 3.80 0.75 32.04
C ASP A 79 4.77 1.72 31.33
N GLY A 80 5.25 1.44 30.11
CA GLY A 80 6.06 2.39 29.33
C GLY A 80 7.15 1.76 28.48
N PHE A 81 8.22 2.52 28.25
CA PHE A 81 9.45 2.08 27.60
C PHE A 81 10.22 1.11 28.49
N LEU A 82 10.63 -0.02 27.91
CA LEU A 82 11.48 -1.03 28.53
C LEU A 82 12.76 -1.23 27.72
N ARG A 83 13.85 -1.49 28.43
CA ARG A 83 15.14 -1.81 27.83
C ARG A 83 15.22 -3.29 27.51
N ASP A 84 15.99 -3.63 26.49
CA ASP A 84 16.30 -5.02 26.14
C ASP A 84 16.82 -5.86 27.32
N VAL A 85 17.68 -5.27 28.16
CA VAL A 85 18.27 -5.94 29.33
C VAL A 85 17.26 -6.25 30.44
N GLU A 86 16.05 -5.71 30.37
CA GLU A 86 14.96 -5.98 31.31
C GLU A 86 14.04 -7.11 30.82
N LEU A 87 14.18 -7.54 29.57
CA LEU A 87 13.27 -8.45 28.87
C LEU A 87 13.93 -9.75 28.42
N PHE A 88 15.25 -9.72 28.32
CA PHE A 88 16.06 -10.82 27.87
C PHE A 88 17.18 -11.02 28.88
N SER A 89 17.46 -12.28 29.19
CA SER A 89 18.71 -12.66 29.84
C SER A 89 19.91 -12.37 28.92
N PRO A 90 21.14 -12.25 29.47
CA PRO A 90 22.33 -12.04 28.65
C PRO A 90 22.49 -13.08 27.52
N ASP A 91 22.29 -14.36 27.82
CA ASP A 91 22.41 -15.46 26.85
C ASP A 91 21.34 -15.37 25.73
N GLU A 92 20.12 -14.95 26.08
CA GLU A 92 19.08 -14.70 25.08
C GLU A 92 19.41 -13.49 24.20
N LEU A 93 19.97 -12.41 24.76
CA LEU A 93 20.41 -11.26 23.95
C LEU A 93 21.53 -11.62 22.99
N GLU A 94 22.49 -12.45 23.41
CA GLU A 94 23.59 -12.89 22.55
C GLU A 94 23.12 -13.71 21.35
N THR A 95 21.99 -14.41 21.48
CA THR A 95 21.43 -15.26 20.41
C THR A 95 20.26 -14.61 19.67
N ASP A 96 19.82 -13.43 20.09
CA ASP A 96 18.70 -12.70 19.49
C ASP A 96 18.99 -12.33 18.02
N PRO A 97 18.19 -12.85 17.06
CA PRO A 97 18.34 -12.51 15.64
C PRO A 97 18.27 -11.00 15.39
N MET A 98 17.38 -10.28 16.09
CA MET A 98 17.22 -8.85 15.87
C MET A 98 18.46 -8.06 16.29
N ARG A 99 19.06 -8.42 17.42
CA ARG A 99 20.31 -7.82 17.86
C ARG A 99 21.43 -8.04 16.83
N HIS A 100 21.55 -9.24 16.26
CA HIS A 100 22.55 -9.54 15.23
C HIS A 100 22.36 -8.71 13.95
N GLU A 101 21.12 -8.45 13.55
CA GLU A 101 20.80 -7.54 12.45
C GLU A 101 21.27 -6.11 12.76
N LEU A 102 20.89 -5.58 13.93
CA LEU A 102 21.20 -4.21 14.35
C LEU A 102 22.71 -3.96 14.49
N ILE A 103 23.48 -4.97 14.96
CA ILE A 103 24.95 -4.86 15.11
C ILE A 103 25.64 -4.55 13.79
N ARG A 104 25.10 -5.01 12.64
CA ARG A 104 25.67 -4.71 11.32
C ARG A 104 25.60 -3.23 10.96
N TYR A 105 24.70 -2.48 11.62
CA TYR A 105 24.55 -1.04 11.51
C TYR A 105 25.20 -0.27 12.67
N GLY A 106 25.99 -0.95 13.51
CA GLY A 106 26.62 -0.37 14.69
C GLY A 106 25.67 -0.11 15.86
N LEU A 107 24.42 -0.58 15.75
CA LEU A 107 23.38 -0.48 16.76
C LEU A 107 23.43 -1.74 17.62
N GLY A 108 23.16 -1.62 18.92
CA GLY A 108 23.29 -2.78 19.81
C GLY A 108 22.46 -2.70 21.07
N TRP A 109 21.76 -1.61 21.33
CA TRP A 109 20.89 -1.50 22.48
C TRP A 109 19.61 -0.82 22.07
N GLN A 110 18.49 -1.45 22.35
CA GLN A 110 17.18 -0.93 22.02
C GLN A 110 16.39 -0.70 23.32
N THR A 111 15.58 0.34 23.27
CA THR A 111 14.48 0.55 24.22
C THR A 111 13.21 0.68 23.41
N GLY A 112 12.15 -0.01 23.81
CA GLY A 112 10.88 0.01 23.10
C GLY A 112 9.67 0.12 24.02
N MET A 113 8.58 0.60 23.44
CA MET A 113 7.26 0.66 24.05
C MET A 113 6.23 0.16 23.05
N VAL A 114 5.28 -0.64 23.52
CA VAL A 114 4.18 -1.16 22.71
C VAL A 114 2.84 -0.58 23.18
N ILE A 115 1.99 -0.19 22.24
CA ILE A 115 0.60 0.21 22.47
C ILE A 115 -0.30 -0.70 21.63
N PRO A 116 -1.18 -1.50 22.25
CA PRO A 116 -2.16 -2.28 21.51
C PRO A 116 -3.21 -1.39 20.86
N MET A 117 -3.55 -1.67 19.60
CA MET A 117 -4.65 -1.04 18.88
C MET A 117 -5.90 -1.91 18.91
N THR A 118 -7.07 -1.31 18.70
CA THR A 118 -8.36 -2.03 18.72
C THR A 118 -8.55 -2.99 17.55
N ASN A 119 -7.78 -2.84 16.47
CA ASN A 119 -7.82 -3.68 15.27
C ASN A 119 -6.87 -4.90 15.35
N GLY A 120 -6.26 -5.15 16.51
CA GLY A 120 -5.30 -6.25 16.70
C GLY A 120 -3.86 -5.93 16.29
N GLU A 121 -3.61 -4.77 15.67
CA GLU A 121 -2.25 -4.27 15.44
C GLU A 121 -1.64 -3.73 16.73
N VAL A 122 -0.32 -3.55 16.71
CA VAL A 122 0.42 -2.86 17.77
C VAL A 122 1.21 -1.70 17.21
N VAL A 123 1.17 -0.57 17.90
CA VAL A 123 2.07 0.56 17.65
C VAL A 123 3.29 0.37 18.53
N ILE A 124 4.47 0.50 17.94
CA ILE A 124 5.76 0.32 18.61
C ILE A 124 6.54 1.61 18.44
N TYR A 125 7.00 2.17 19.55
CA TYR A 125 8.02 3.23 19.54
C TYR A 125 9.32 2.62 20.05
N SER A 126 10.39 2.69 19.27
CA SER A 126 11.72 2.27 19.70
C SER A 126 12.77 3.36 19.49
N VAL A 127 13.85 3.29 20.26
CA VAL A 127 15.04 4.08 20.08
C VAL A 127 16.27 3.19 20.10
N GLU A 128 17.15 3.39 19.12
CA GLU A 128 18.29 2.53 18.85
C GLU A 128 19.58 3.22 19.27
N ARG A 129 20.37 2.56 20.11
CA ARG A 129 21.63 3.08 20.67
C ARG A 129 22.81 2.26 20.20
N ARG A 130 23.98 2.92 20.09
CA ARG A 130 25.20 2.30 19.59
C ARG A 130 25.65 1.17 20.51
N LEU A 131 26.14 0.09 19.91
CA LEU A 131 26.64 -1.07 20.66
C LEU A 131 27.69 -0.68 21.72
N GLN A 132 28.61 0.21 21.34
CA GLN A 132 29.73 0.65 22.18
C GLN A 132 29.33 1.52 23.39
N ASP A 133 28.13 2.13 23.37
CA ASP A 133 27.70 3.09 24.40
C ASP A 133 26.97 2.42 25.57
N GLY A 134 26.84 1.08 25.54
CA GLY A 134 26.11 0.31 26.54
C GLY A 134 24.59 0.52 26.50
N PRO A 135 23.84 -0.25 27.32
CA PRO A 135 22.39 -0.10 27.42
C PRO A 135 22.00 1.27 27.96
N HIS A 136 20.79 1.73 27.61
CA HIS A 136 20.23 2.97 28.14
C HIS A 136 20.19 2.98 29.67
N ASP A 137 20.53 4.11 30.26
CA ASP A 137 20.46 4.29 31.71
C ASP A 137 19.00 4.50 32.17
N PRO A 138 18.65 4.13 33.42
CA PRO A 138 17.28 4.27 33.92
C PRO A 138 16.72 5.70 33.89
N THR A 139 17.56 6.74 33.94
CA THR A 139 17.09 8.14 33.95
C THR A 139 16.67 8.61 32.56
N SER A 140 17.37 8.15 31.51
CA SER A 140 16.94 8.31 30.12
C SER A 140 15.59 7.64 29.86
N ILE A 141 15.37 6.44 30.43
CA ILE A 141 14.09 5.72 30.33
C ILE A 141 12.97 6.46 31.06
N ALA A 142 13.23 6.95 32.27
CA ALA A 142 12.27 7.76 33.02
C ALA A 142 11.85 9.01 32.22
N SER A 143 12.78 9.65 31.52
CA SER A 143 12.51 10.81 30.66
C SER A 143 11.63 10.46 29.46
N LEU A 144 11.89 9.32 28.78
CA LEU A 144 11.01 8.81 27.71
C LEU A 144 9.60 8.48 28.23
N ASN A 145 9.50 7.93 29.44
CA ASN A 145 8.22 7.56 30.04
C ASN A 145 7.31 8.76 30.37
N VAL A 146 7.86 9.97 30.49
CA VAL A 146 7.04 11.20 30.59
C VAL A 146 6.24 11.44 29.30
N LEU A 147 6.78 11.05 28.13
CA LEU A 147 6.13 11.26 26.82
C LEU A 147 5.13 10.17 26.45
N ARG A 148 5.17 9.02 27.14
CA ARG A 148 4.32 7.86 26.91
C ARG A 148 2.81 8.20 26.74
N PRO A 149 2.14 8.92 27.65
CA PRO A 149 0.72 9.25 27.48
C PRO A 149 0.45 10.16 26.28
N HIS A 150 1.42 10.96 25.83
CA HIS A 150 1.29 11.80 24.65
C HIS A 150 1.43 10.98 23.38
N LEU A 151 2.44 10.10 23.30
CA LEU A 151 2.66 9.18 22.19
C LEU A 151 1.47 8.22 21.99
N ALA A 152 0.91 7.71 23.08
CA ALA A 152 -0.28 6.83 23.03
C ALA A 152 -1.51 7.56 22.48
N ARG A 153 -1.80 8.77 22.98
CA ARG A 153 -2.92 9.59 22.50
C ARG A 153 -2.74 10.01 21.05
N ALA A 154 -1.54 10.49 20.69
CA ALA A 154 -1.23 10.92 19.33
C ALA A 154 -1.34 9.75 18.33
N GLY A 155 -0.83 8.57 18.66
CA GLY A 155 -0.96 7.38 17.81
C GLY A 155 -2.41 6.96 17.60
N LEU A 156 -3.24 6.99 18.65
CA LEU A 156 -4.68 6.71 18.52
C LEU A 156 -5.40 7.73 17.64
N VAL A 157 -5.10 9.03 17.81
CA VAL A 157 -5.66 10.10 16.98
C VAL A 157 -5.24 9.93 15.52
N ALA A 158 -3.96 9.66 15.26
CA ALA A 158 -3.43 9.43 13.92
C ALA A 158 -4.14 8.24 13.24
N ALA A 159 -4.31 7.12 13.94
CA ALA A 159 -5.05 5.95 13.44
C ALA A 159 -6.49 6.30 13.04
N ARG A 160 -7.20 7.07 13.88
CA ARG A 160 -8.57 7.48 13.56
C ARG A 160 -8.61 8.42 12.35
N LEU A 161 -7.73 9.43 12.30
CA LEU A 161 -7.68 10.38 11.20
C LEU A 161 -7.35 9.71 9.87
N GLY A 162 -6.44 8.73 9.86
CA GLY A 162 -6.12 7.97 8.67
C GLY A 162 -7.30 7.18 8.12
N LEU A 163 -8.10 6.54 8.99
CA LEU A 163 -9.32 5.85 8.57
C LEU A 163 -10.34 6.83 7.97
N GLU A 164 -10.58 7.98 8.62
CA GLU A 164 -11.49 9.01 8.11
C GLU A 164 -11.03 9.56 6.74
N ARG A 165 -9.71 9.70 6.52
CA ARG A 165 -9.17 10.08 5.20
C ARG A 165 -9.43 9.02 4.13
N ALA A 166 -9.29 7.73 4.45
CA ALA A 166 -9.60 6.65 3.53
C ALA A 166 -11.10 6.65 3.14
N LEU A 167 -11.98 6.81 4.13
CA LEU A 167 -13.43 6.94 3.93
C LEU A 167 -13.79 8.18 3.11
N ALA A 168 -13.18 9.34 3.41
CA ALA A 168 -13.38 10.56 2.64
C ALA A 168 -12.94 10.41 1.18
N THR A 169 -11.84 9.70 0.93
CA THR A 169 -11.34 9.43 -0.43
C THR A 169 -12.36 8.63 -1.26
N VAL A 170 -12.86 7.51 -0.73
CA VAL A 170 -13.84 6.69 -1.44
C VAL A 170 -15.20 7.39 -1.57
N SER A 171 -15.59 8.21 -0.58
CA SER A 171 -16.79 9.05 -0.64
C SER A 171 -16.70 10.13 -1.73
N ALA A 172 -15.53 10.77 -1.89
CA ALA A 172 -15.31 11.74 -2.96
C ALA A 172 -15.45 11.08 -4.34
N LEU A 173 -14.89 9.88 -4.52
CA LEU A 173 -15.04 9.10 -5.76
C LEU A 173 -16.48 8.67 -6.03
N GLN A 174 -17.25 8.35 -4.98
CA GLN A 174 -18.68 8.07 -5.13
C GLN A 174 -19.45 9.27 -5.68
N SER A 175 -19.11 10.49 -5.25
CA SER A 175 -19.80 11.71 -5.71
C SER A 175 -19.65 11.97 -7.22
N VAL A 176 -18.60 11.44 -7.84
CA VAL A 176 -18.36 11.49 -9.29
C VAL A 176 -18.73 10.20 -10.01
N GLY A 177 -19.42 9.27 -9.33
CA GLY A 177 -19.93 8.03 -9.91
C GLY A 177 -18.89 6.93 -10.10
N LEU A 178 -17.78 6.96 -9.36
CA LEU A 178 -16.71 5.97 -9.46
C LEU A 178 -16.76 4.97 -8.30
N PRO A 179 -17.00 3.67 -8.56
CA PRO A 179 -16.77 2.61 -7.59
C PRO A 179 -15.30 2.57 -7.18
N ALA A 180 -15.04 2.61 -5.88
CA ALA A 180 -13.67 2.66 -5.36
C ALA A 180 -13.50 1.96 -4.01
N ALA A 181 -12.30 1.42 -3.81
CA ALA A 181 -11.83 0.87 -2.55
C ALA A 181 -10.42 1.37 -2.24
N VAL A 182 -10.14 1.60 -0.95
CA VAL A 182 -8.80 1.83 -0.42
C VAL A 182 -8.35 0.55 0.27
N MET A 183 -7.12 0.12 -0.02
CA MET A 183 -6.53 -1.10 0.49
C MET A 183 -5.16 -0.85 1.11
N SER A 184 -4.76 -1.76 2.00
CA SER A 184 -3.43 -1.79 2.60
C SER A 184 -2.37 -2.38 1.70
N ALA A 185 -1.11 -2.17 2.06
CA ALA A 185 0.02 -2.81 1.39
C ALA A 185 -0.06 -4.35 1.44
N GLY A 186 -0.76 -4.91 2.43
CA GLY A 186 -1.05 -6.34 2.52
C GLY A 186 -2.15 -6.83 1.58
N GLY A 187 -2.86 -5.92 0.90
CA GLY A 187 -4.02 -6.26 0.07
C GLY A 187 -5.33 -6.37 0.85
N GLN A 188 -5.39 -5.84 2.07
CA GLN A 188 -6.61 -5.82 2.88
C GLN A 188 -7.43 -4.58 2.57
N VAL A 189 -8.76 -4.70 2.52
CA VAL A 189 -9.67 -3.59 2.29
C VAL A 189 -9.77 -2.73 3.56
N VAL A 190 -9.44 -1.44 3.44
CA VAL A 190 -9.52 -0.46 4.54
C VAL A 190 -10.83 0.34 4.46
N ALA A 191 -11.27 0.70 3.26
CA ALA A 191 -12.52 1.42 3.03
C ALA A 191 -13.08 1.13 1.64
N THR A 192 -14.40 1.09 1.50
CA THR A 192 -15.12 1.00 0.21
C THR A 192 -16.19 2.08 0.13
N ASN A 193 -16.65 2.37 -1.08
CA ASN A 193 -17.88 3.13 -1.27
C ASN A 193 -19.04 2.23 -1.74
N GLY A 194 -20.27 2.72 -1.63
CA GLY A 194 -21.45 1.91 -1.92
C GLY A 194 -21.56 1.49 -3.39
N LEU A 195 -20.92 2.22 -4.31
CA LEU A 195 -20.81 1.82 -5.71
C LEU A 195 -19.90 0.61 -5.89
N PHE A 196 -18.83 0.51 -5.10
CA PHE A 196 -17.92 -0.63 -5.09
C PHE A 196 -18.60 -1.87 -4.49
N ASP A 197 -19.31 -1.69 -3.38
CA ASP A 197 -20.05 -2.77 -2.71
C ASP A 197 -21.16 -3.34 -3.62
N ALA A 198 -21.68 -2.53 -4.55
CA ALA A 198 -22.65 -2.93 -5.56
C ALA A 198 -22.03 -3.74 -6.74
N LEU A 199 -20.74 -4.06 -6.71
CA LEU A 199 -20.04 -4.93 -7.67
C LEU A 199 -19.68 -6.33 -7.07
N PRO A 200 -20.57 -7.03 -6.35
CA PRO A 200 -20.21 -8.23 -5.58
C PRO A 200 -19.83 -9.43 -6.44
N SER A 201 -20.11 -9.38 -7.74
CA SER A 201 -19.89 -10.47 -8.67
C SER A 201 -18.51 -10.38 -9.36
N ILE A 202 -17.85 -9.21 -9.30
CA ILE A 202 -16.47 -9.02 -9.76
C ILE A 202 -15.49 -9.47 -8.68
N PHE A 203 -15.78 -9.09 -7.45
CA PHE A 203 -14.88 -9.28 -6.32
C PHE A 203 -15.31 -10.44 -5.43
N GLN A 204 -14.33 -11.16 -4.91
CA GLN A 204 -14.53 -12.21 -3.91
C GLN A 204 -13.79 -11.82 -2.63
N PRO A 205 -14.46 -11.80 -1.47
CA PRO A 205 -13.77 -11.58 -0.21
C PRO A 205 -12.86 -12.76 0.10
N LEU A 206 -11.64 -12.46 0.54
CA LEU A 206 -10.70 -13.43 1.08
C LEU A 206 -10.67 -13.32 2.61
N ALA A 207 -9.98 -14.25 3.27
CA ALA A 207 -9.70 -14.14 4.70
C ALA A 207 -8.93 -12.84 5.02
N TYR A 208 -9.08 -12.36 6.26
CA TYR A 208 -8.39 -11.16 6.78
C TYR A 208 -8.65 -9.89 5.96
N ASP A 209 -9.89 -9.70 5.52
CA ASP A 209 -10.34 -8.56 4.71
C ASP A 209 -9.63 -8.42 3.36
N GLY A 210 -9.04 -9.51 2.85
CA GLY A 210 -8.42 -9.52 1.53
C GLY A 210 -9.44 -9.49 0.39
N LEU A 211 -8.97 -9.16 -0.80
CA LEU A 211 -9.81 -9.07 -2.00
C LEU A 211 -9.22 -9.88 -3.15
N ALA A 212 -10.06 -10.63 -3.85
CA ALA A 212 -9.75 -11.31 -5.10
C ALA A 212 -10.72 -10.90 -6.21
N ILE A 213 -10.34 -11.15 -7.46
CA ILE A 213 -11.23 -11.02 -8.62
C ILE A 213 -11.72 -12.41 -9.03
N GLY A 214 -13.00 -12.55 -9.40
CA GLY A 214 -13.56 -13.83 -9.82
C GLY A 214 -12.98 -14.39 -11.13
N ASP A 215 -12.53 -13.53 -12.05
CA ASP A 215 -11.80 -13.94 -13.27
C ASP A 215 -10.35 -14.30 -12.91
N PRO A 216 -9.89 -15.55 -13.12
CA PRO A 216 -8.56 -15.98 -12.69
C PRO A 216 -7.39 -15.24 -13.36
N LYS A 217 -7.56 -14.78 -14.61
CA LYS A 217 -6.49 -14.04 -15.31
C LYS A 217 -6.42 -12.61 -14.81
N ALA A 218 -7.56 -11.97 -14.55
CA ALA A 218 -7.62 -10.66 -13.94
C ALA A 218 -7.11 -10.68 -12.50
N ASP A 219 -7.44 -11.72 -11.73
CA ASP A 219 -6.97 -11.89 -10.36
C ASP A 219 -5.45 -12.02 -10.28
N LEU A 220 -4.83 -12.82 -11.15
CA LEU A 220 -3.36 -12.91 -11.22
C LEU A 220 -2.71 -11.54 -11.42
N LEU A 221 -3.24 -10.72 -12.34
CA LEU A 221 -2.75 -9.36 -12.57
C LEU A 221 -3.00 -8.44 -11.37
N PHE A 222 -4.12 -8.62 -10.67
CA PHE A 222 -4.49 -7.85 -9.49
C PHE A 222 -3.59 -8.15 -8.30
N GLN A 223 -3.40 -9.43 -7.99
CA GLN A 223 -2.49 -9.85 -6.93
C GLN A 223 -1.04 -9.41 -7.23
N GLU A 224 -0.61 -9.45 -8.50
CA GLU A 224 0.70 -8.91 -8.90
C GLU A 224 0.79 -7.39 -8.72
N ALA A 225 -0.27 -6.63 -9.07
CA ALA A 225 -0.34 -5.18 -8.89
C ALA A 225 -0.31 -4.78 -7.40
N VAL A 226 -1.04 -5.50 -6.55
CA VAL A 226 -1.05 -5.26 -5.11
C VAL A 226 0.34 -5.51 -4.51
N ARG A 227 0.97 -6.67 -4.81
CA ARG A 227 2.31 -7.01 -4.32
C ARG A 227 3.39 -6.03 -4.80
N SER A 228 3.35 -5.66 -6.07
CA SER A 228 4.34 -4.75 -6.66
C SER A 228 4.22 -3.33 -6.11
N THR A 229 3.01 -2.87 -5.77
CA THR A 229 2.81 -1.58 -5.11
C THR A 229 3.47 -1.52 -3.73
N SER A 230 3.51 -2.65 -3.03
CA SER A 230 4.14 -2.76 -1.71
C SER A 230 5.66 -2.87 -1.76
N ALA A 231 6.22 -3.42 -2.85
CA ALA A 231 7.66 -3.66 -2.98
C ALA A 231 8.42 -2.63 -3.84
N ALA A 232 7.75 -1.79 -4.63
CA ALA A 232 8.42 -0.97 -5.63
C ALA A 232 8.84 0.42 -5.13
N ILE A 233 10.09 0.80 -5.44
CA ILE A 233 10.63 2.17 -5.32
C ILE A 233 9.91 3.11 -6.30
N VAL A 234 9.49 2.59 -7.46
CA VAL A 234 8.74 3.33 -8.49
C VAL A 234 7.28 2.86 -8.48
N PRO A 235 6.31 3.75 -8.29
CA PRO A 235 4.90 3.35 -8.18
C PRO A 235 4.39 2.84 -9.54
N ILE A 236 3.92 1.59 -9.58
CA ILE A 236 3.34 0.98 -10.78
C ILE A 236 1.83 1.22 -10.74
N VAL A 237 1.33 1.99 -11.70
CA VAL A 237 -0.10 2.04 -12.02
C VAL A 237 -0.41 0.84 -12.89
N ARG A 238 -1.50 0.13 -12.60
CA ARG A 238 -1.92 -1.01 -13.41
C ARG A 238 -3.41 -0.96 -13.69
N SER A 239 -3.75 -1.06 -14.96
CA SER A 239 -5.13 -1.19 -15.42
C SER A 239 -5.42 -2.65 -15.77
N ILE A 240 -6.42 -3.23 -15.11
CA ILE A 240 -6.73 -4.64 -15.14
C ILE A 240 -8.12 -4.82 -15.75
N PRO A 241 -8.21 -5.32 -16.99
CA PRO A 241 -9.49 -5.67 -17.57
C PRO A 241 -10.14 -6.85 -16.85
N VAL A 242 -11.41 -6.69 -16.51
CA VAL A 242 -12.32 -7.76 -16.11
C VAL A 242 -13.33 -7.96 -17.24
N ARG A 243 -13.42 -9.20 -17.71
CA ARG A 243 -14.27 -9.55 -18.85
C ARG A 243 -15.75 -9.46 -18.49
N GLN A 244 -16.56 -9.17 -19.50
CA GLN A 244 -18.00 -9.28 -19.40
C GLN A 244 -18.41 -10.73 -19.12
N THR A 245 -19.39 -10.91 -18.23
CA THR A 245 -20.11 -12.17 -18.04
C THR A 245 -21.61 -11.95 -18.25
N ILE A 246 -22.42 -13.01 -18.23
CA ILE A 246 -23.88 -12.91 -18.41
C ILE A 246 -24.50 -11.92 -17.40
N ASP A 247 -23.94 -11.87 -16.19
CA ASP A 247 -24.48 -11.08 -15.09
C ASP A 247 -23.74 -9.74 -14.89
N GLN A 248 -22.70 -9.43 -15.68
CA GLN A 248 -21.77 -8.33 -15.37
C GLN A 248 -21.19 -7.64 -16.61
N PRO A 249 -21.16 -6.29 -16.65
CA PRO A 249 -20.49 -5.56 -17.73
C PRO A 249 -18.97 -5.75 -17.69
N ALA A 250 -18.29 -5.50 -18.82
CA ALA A 250 -16.84 -5.36 -18.81
C ALA A 250 -16.43 -4.16 -17.97
N VAL A 251 -15.38 -4.32 -17.16
CA VAL A 251 -14.87 -3.30 -16.24
C VAL A 251 -13.35 -3.23 -16.38
N VAL A 252 -12.77 -2.04 -16.28
CA VAL A 252 -11.33 -1.90 -16.03
C VAL A 252 -11.14 -1.51 -14.57
N LEU A 253 -10.32 -2.27 -13.86
CA LEU A 253 -9.88 -1.92 -12.52
C LEU A 253 -8.53 -1.21 -12.59
N HIS A 254 -8.47 0.02 -12.12
CA HIS A 254 -7.22 0.76 -11.97
C HIS A 254 -6.71 0.58 -10.55
N VAL A 255 -5.51 0.01 -10.42
CA VAL A 255 -4.78 -0.13 -9.16
C VAL A 255 -3.74 0.97 -9.09
N LEU A 256 -3.91 1.88 -8.13
CA LEU A 256 -3.16 3.12 -7.99
C LEU A 256 -2.46 3.18 -6.63
N PRO A 257 -1.16 3.46 -6.56
CA PRO A 257 -0.45 3.70 -5.30
C PRO A 257 -0.82 5.07 -4.72
N LEU A 258 -1.25 5.13 -3.46
CA LEU A 258 -1.43 6.37 -2.71
C LEU A 258 -0.04 6.89 -2.26
N ARG A 259 0.38 8.07 -2.74
CA ARG A 259 1.71 8.64 -2.46
C ARG A 259 1.73 9.49 -1.17
N ARG A 260 2.86 9.39 -0.46
CA ARG A 260 3.54 10.33 0.47
C ARG A 260 2.71 10.99 1.60
N SER A 261 1.61 11.72 1.34
CA SER A 261 0.77 12.30 2.41
C SER A 261 -0.38 11.40 2.86
N ALA A 262 -0.67 10.37 2.07
CA ALA A 262 -1.70 9.37 2.35
C ALA A 262 -1.15 8.01 2.80
N ARG A 263 0.18 7.84 2.86
CA ARG A 263 0.81 6.67 3.51
C ARG A 263 0.72 6.85 5.02
N ASP A 264 -0.51 6.78 5.50
CA ASP A 264 -0.79 6.83 6.91
C ASP A 264 -0.32 5.51 7.51
N ILE A 265 0.79 5.57 8.25
CA ILE A 265 1.41 4.41 8.90
C ILE A 265 0.38 3.74 9.82
N PHE A 266 -0.51 4.53 10.41
CA PHE A 266 -1.53 4.02 11.31
C PHE A 266 -2.73 3.41 10.57
N ALA A 267 -3.29 4.08 9.56
CA ALA A 267 -4.45 3.55 8.85
C ALA A 267 -4.15 2.52 7.75
N GLY A 268 -2.89 2.41 7.32
CA GLY A 268 -2.49 1.45 6.30
C GLY A 268 -3.17 1.68 4.95
N ALA A 269 -3.49 2.93 4.57
CA ALA A 269 -4.05 3.25 3.26
C ALA A 269 -2.92 3.38 2.23
N ASN A 270 -2.72 2.36 1.40
CA ASN A 270 -1.57 2.31 0.47
C ASN A 270 -1.98 2.25 -1.00
N ILE A 271 -3.12 1.65 -1.29
CA ILE A 271 -3.58 1.33 -2.63
C ILE A 271 -4.99 1.88 -2.80
N LEU A 272 -5.27 2.51 -3.92
CA LEU A 272 -6.59 2.89 -4.37
C LEU A 272 -6.97 2.02 -5.57
N VAL A 273 -8.09 1.34 -5.48
CA VAL A 273 -8.71 0.59 -6.58
C VAL A 273 -9.90 1.37 -7.07
N VAL A 274 -9.95 1.66 -8.38
CA VAL A 274 -11.10 2.32 -9.02
C VAL A 274 -11.61 1.44 -10.14
N ALA A 275 -12.92 1.17 -10.17
CA ALA A 275 -13.55 0.42 -11.24
C ALA A 275 -14.18 1.39 -12.27
N ALA A 276 -13.67 1.38 -13.49
CA ALA A 276 -14.28 2.08 -14.60
C ALA A 276 -15.15 1.09 -15.40
N SER A 277 -16.47 1.31 -15.39
CA SER A 277 -17.36 0.54 -16.26
C SER A 277 -17.10 0.90 -17.71
N ILE A 278 -16.94 -0.13 -18.51
CA ILE A 278 -16.74 0.01 -19.92
C ILE A 278 -18.11 -0.14 -20.61
N ARG A 279 -18.69 0.96 -21.12
CA ARG A 279 -19.98 0.85 -21.82
C ARG A 279 -19.75 0.26 -23.20
N MET A 280 -20.52 -0.78 -23.55
CA MET A 280 -20.62 -1.26 -24.91
C MET A 280 -21.33 -0.21 -25.77
N GLY A 281 -20.56 0.71 -26.35
CA GLY A 281 -21.02 1.54 -27.45
C GLY A 281 -20.68 0.87 -28.77
N ASN A 282 -21.53 1.00 -29.79
CA ASN A 282 -21.25 0.53 -31.16
C ASN A 282 -20.09 1.29 -31.86
N GLN A 283 -19.28 2.06 -31.12
CA GLN A 283 -18.18 2.84 -31.68
C GLN A 283 -16.85 2.17 -31.34
N GLU A 284 -16.01 2.02 -32.36
CA GLU A 284 -14.65 1.50 -32.19
C GLU A 284 -13.87 2.37 -31.19
N PRO A 285 -13.24 1.77 -30.17
CA PRO A 285 -12.47 2.52 -29.18
C PRO A 285 -11.34 3.28 -29.85
N SER A 286 -11.20 4.57 -29.57
CA SER A 286 -10.05 5.32 -30.09
C SER A 286 -8.75 4.80 -29.46
N PRO A 287 -7.61 4.80 -30.19
CA PRO A 287 -6.32 4.44 -29.61
C PRO A 287 -5.97 5.23 -28.35
N GLN A 288 -6.43 6.48 -28.23
CA GLN A 288 -6.22 7.31 -27.05
C GLN A 288 -6.95 6.73 -25.83
N ILE A 289 -8.19 6.26 -26.01
CA ILE A 289 -8.99 5.62 -24.94
C ILE A 289 -8.35 4.29 -24.56
N LEU A 290 -7.92 3.48 -25.52
CA LEU A 290 -7.24 2.21 -25.24
C LEU A 290 -5.92 2.41 -24.49
N SER A 291 -5.18 3.46 -24.82
CA SER A 291 -3.95 3.83 -24.12
C SER A 291 -4.24 4.21 -22.66
N ALA A 292 -5.25 5.04 -22.42
CA ALA A 292 -5.62 5.48 -21.08
C ALA A 292 -6.22 4.37 -20.21
N LEU A 293 -7.00 3.45 -20.80
CA LEU A 293 -7.68 2.39 -20.06
C LEU A 293 -6.81 1.15 -19.82
N PHE A 294 -5.79 0.88 -20.65
CA PHE A 294 -5.00 -0.36 -20.56
C PHE A 294 -3.50 -0.13 -20.49
N ASP A 295 -3.07 1.11 -20.18
CA ASP A 295 -1.67 1.52 -20.09
C ASP A 295 -0.86 1.16 -21.35
N LEU A 296 -1.50 1.15 -22.52
CA LEU A 296 -0.86 0.83 -23.80
C LEU A 296 -0.03 2.00 -24.28
N SER A 297 1.16 1.73 -24.83
CA SER A 297 1.92 2.74 -25.56
C SER A 297 1.18 3.19 -26.82
N PRO A 298 1.52 4.36 -27.41
CA PRO A 298 0.85 4.82 -28.63
C PRO A 298 0.90 3.82 -29.79
N ALA A 299 1.98 3.04 -29.92
CA ALA A 299 2.12 2.01 -30.94
C ALA A 299 1.27 0.77 -30.65
N GLU A 300 1.24 0.33 -29.39
CA GLU A 300 0.40 -0.80 -28.93
C GLU A 300 -1.09 -0.49 -29.10
N ALA A 301 -1.52 0.72 -28.73
CA ALA A 301 -2.92 1.12 -28.83
C ALA A 301 -3.40 1.23 -30.29
N LYS A 302 -2.55 1.75 -31.19
CA LYS A 302 -2.83 1.79 -32.63
C LYS A 302 -2.98 0.39 -33.21
N LEU A 303 -2.08 -0.53 -32.84
CA LEU A 303 -2.17 -1.92 -33.28
C LEU A 303 -3.45 -2.58 -32.73
N ALA A 304 -3.74 -2.42 -31.44
CA ALA A 304 -4.93 -2.98 -30.80
C ALA A 304 -6.23 -2.49 -31.45
N ALA A 305 -6.35 -1.19 -31.73
CA ALA A 305 -7.51 -0.63 -32.42
C ALA A 305 -7.74 -1.27 -33.81
N SER A 306 -6.68 -1.49 -34.60
CA SER A 306 -6.79 -2.17 -35.90
C SER A 306 -7.24 -3.63 -35.77
N LEU A 307 -6.85 -4.33 -34.70
CA LEU A 307 -7.29 -5.70 -34.46
C LEU A 307 -8.77 -5.75 -34.05
N VAL A 308 -9.24 -4.76 -33.27
CA VAL A 308 -10.65 -4.60 -32.88
C VAL A 308 -11.54 -4.32 -34.09
N SER A 309 -11.08 -3.52 -35.04
CA SER A 309 -11.77 -3.27 -36.31
C SER A 309 -11.74 -4.47 -37.27
N GLY A 310 -11.41 -5.67 -36.78
CA GLY A 310 -11.39 -6.91 -37.55
C GLY A 310 -10.21 -7.11 -38.50
N ARG A 311 -9.18 -6.24 -38.47
CA ARG A 311 -8.02 -6.44 -39.36
C ARG A 311 -7.12 -7.59 -38.89
N PRO A 312 -6.63 -8.44 -39.80
CA PRO A 312 -5.65 -9.46 -39.44
C PRO A 312 -4.31 -8.80 -39.09
N LEU A 313 -3.58 -9.40 -38.15
CA LEU A 313 -2.31 -8.87 -37.63
C LEU A 313 -1.30 -8.49 -38.74
N LYS A 314 -1.24 -9.28 -39.82
CA LYS A 314 -0.36 -9.02 -40.96
C LYS A 314 -0.73 -7.75 -41.73
N ALA A 315 -2.02 -7.47 -41.90
CA ALA A 315 -2.49 -6.25 -42.56
C ALA A 315 -2.27 -5.04 -41.65
N ALA A 316 -2.60 -5.16 -40.35
CA ALA A 316 -2.35 -4.09 -39.39
C ALA A 316 -0.85 -3.74 -39.29
N ALA A 317 0.05 -4.73 -39.34
CA ALA A 317 1.49 -4.47 -39.36
C ALA A 317 1.91 -3.61 -40.57
N LEU A 318 1.35 -3.92 -41.74
CA LEU A 318 1.61 -3.18 -42.98
C LEU A 318 1.06 -1.74 -42.91
N ASP A 319 -0.16 -1.57 -42.40
CA ASP A 319 -0.80 -0.26 -42.21
C ASP A 319 0.01 0.66 -41.28
N HIS A 320 0.64 0.08 -40.24
CA HIS A 320 1.46 0.82 -39.28
C HIS A 320 2.95 0.92 -39.67
N GLY A 321 3.34 0.42 -40.84
CA GLY A 321 4.72 0.49 -41.33
C GLY A 321 5.73 -0.33 -40.51
N ILE A 322 5.28 -1.40 -39.84
CA ILE A 322 6.11 -2.26 -38.99
C ILE A 322 6.19 -3.68 -39.52
N THR A 323 7.22 -4.42 -39.13
CA THR A 323 7.32 -5.84 -39.51
C THR A 323 6.29 -6.68 -38.76
N VAL A 324 5.88 -7.81 -39.35
CA VAL A 324 5.00 -8.79 -38.67
C VAL A 324 5.63 -9.30 -37.37
N LYS A 325 6.97 -9.41 -37.31
CA LYS A 325 7.69 -9.77 -36.09
C LYS A 325 7.51 -8.72 -35.00
N THR A 326 7.68 -7.44 -35.34
CA THR A 326 7.45 -6.31 -34.42
C THR A 326 5.99 -6.26 -33.95
N ALA A 327 5.04 -6.45 -34.86
CA ALA A 327 3.62 -6.50 -34.52
C ALA A 327 3.28 -7.66 -33.55
N ARG A 328 3.93 -8.83 -33.70
CA ARG A 328 3.81 -9.93 -32.73
C ARG A 328 4.36 -9.55 -31.36
N THR A 329 5.53 -8.91 -31.28
CA THR A 329 6.08 -8.43 -30.01
C THR A 329 5.18 -7.39 -29.33
N TYR A 330 4.59 -6.47 -30.10
CA TYR A 330 3.60 -5.54 -29.55
C TYR A 330 2.35 -6.27 -29.06
N LEU A 331 1.86 -7.25 -29.83
CA LEU A 331 0.69 -8.06 -29.44
C LEU A 331 0.95 -8.87 -28.16
N GLU A 332 2.14 -9.44 -27.98
CA GLU A 332 2.55 -10.12 -26.74
C GLU A 332 2.55 -9.17 -25.54
N ARG A 333 3.03 -7.93 -25.71
CA ARG A 333 2.97 -6.91 -24.65
C ARG A 333 1.54 -6.48 -24.34
N VAL A 334 0.71 -6.30 -25.36
CA VAL A 334 -0.73 -6.01 -25.18
C VAL A 334 -1.38 -7.15 -24.40
N PHE A 335 -1.18 -8.40 -24.81
CA PHE A 335 -1.68 -9.59 -24.12
C PHE A 335 -1.28 -9.64 -22.65
N TYR A 336 -0.03 -9.29 -22.34
CA TYR A 336 0.44 -9.21 -20.97
C TYR A 336 -0.27 -8.10 -20.17
N LYS A 337 -0.42 -6.90 -20.74
CA LYS A 337 -1.12 -5.78 -20.09
C LYS A 337 -2.62 -6.01 -19.93
N THR A 338 -3.24 -6.75 -20.85
CA THR A 338 -4.69 -6.98 -20.87
C THR A 338 -5.10 -8.35 -20.32
N GLY A 339 -4.17 -9.19 -19.85
CA GLY A 339 -4.48 -10.52 -19.33
C GLY A 339 -5.15 -11.45 -20.36
N THR A 340 -4.92 -11.24 -21.65
CA THR A 340 -5.52 -12.04 -22.73
C THR A 340 -4.48 -12.96 -23.35
N GLY A 341 -4.87 -14.16 -23.80
CA GLY A 341 -3.93 -15.12 -24.41
C GLY A 341 -4.07 -15.27 -25.92
N ARG A 342 -5.11 -14.68 -26.51
CA ARG A 342 -5.49 -14.87 -27.93
C ARG A 342 -6.06 -13.58 -28.49
N GLN A 343 -5.89 -13.37 -29.80
CA GLN A 343 -6.41 -12.18 -30.48
C GLN A 343 -7.94 -12.06 -30.35
N SER A 344 -8.69 -13.18 -30.43
CA SER A 344 -10.14 -13.17 -30.24
C SER A 344 -10.56 -12.75 -28.82
N GLU A 345 -9.81 -13.17 -27.80
CA GLU A 345 -10.04 -12.74 -26.41
C GLU A 345 -9.77 -11.24 -26.23
N LEU A 346 -8.72 -10.73 -26.87
CA LEU A 346 -8.39 -9.30 -26.88
C LEU A 346 -9.48 -8.48 -27.57
N VAL A 347 -9.91 -8.89 -28.76
CA VAL A 347 -10.98 -8.21 -29.49
C VAL A 347 -12.26 -8.19 -28.67
N ALA A 348 -12.67 -9.32 -28.08
CA ALA A 348 -13.86 -9.39 -27.23
C ALA A 348 -13.78 -8.44 -26.02
N LEU A 349 -12.61 -8.33 -25.39
CA LEU A 349 -12.39 -7.42 -24.28
C LEU A 349 -12.45 -5.94 -24.71
N LEU A 350 -11.76 -5.60 -25.80
CA LEU A 350 -11.60 -4.22 -26.22
C LEU A 350 -12.83 -3.67 -26.96
N SER A 351 -13.63 -4.51 -27.63
CA SER A 351 -14.88 -4.08 -28.27
C SER A 351 -15.92 -3.57 -27.27
N GLY A 352 -15.73 -3.83 -25.97
CA GLY A 352 -16.54 -3.23 -24.90
C GLY A 352 -16.12 -1.80 -24.52
N ALA A 353 -14.97 -1.29 -24.98
CA ALA A 353 -14.29 -0.03 -24.60
C ALA A 353 -14.91 1.30 -25.07
N ALA A 354 -16.00 1.76 -24.44
CA ALA A 354 -16.46 3.16 -24.55
C ALA A 354 -16.35 3.96 -23.22
N PRO A 355 -16.12 5.29 -23.30
CA PRO A 355 -15.92 6.15 -22.12
C PRO A 355 -17.21 6.33 -21.31
N LEU A 356 -17.03 6.58 -20.00
CA LEU A 356 -18.10 7.05 -19.11
C LEU A 356 -18.61 8.42 -19.61
N ALA A 357 -19.86 8.49 -20.05
CA ALA A 357 -20.55 9.77 -20.13
C ALA A 357 -20.79 10.25 -18.68
N PRO A 358 -20.53 11.54 -18.35
CA PRO A 358 -20.89 12.07 -17.04
C PRO A 358 -22.39 11.83 -16.81
N LEU A 359 -22.73 11.21 -15.68
CA LEU A 359 -24.12 11.06 -15.24
C LEU A 359 -24.72 12.46 -15.18
N ALA A 360 -25.61 12.77 -16.12
CA ALA A 360 -26.43 13.97 -16.02
C ALA A 360 -27.18 13.90 -14.70
N ALA A 361 -26.87 14.82 -13.78
CA ALA A 361 -27.60 15.00 -12.55
C ALA A 361 -29.09 15.08 -12.90
N THR A 362 -29.84 14.04 -12.52
CA THR A 362 -31.28 14.05 -12.70
C THR A 362 -31.83 14.99 -11.63
N THR A 363 -31.87 16.28 -11.94
CA THR A 363 -32.62 17.27 -11.18
C THR A 363 -34.08 16.86 -11.24
N ARG A 364 -34.58 16.21 -10.18
CA ARG A 364 -36.01 16.17 -9.92
C ARG A 364 -36.35 17.40 -9.09
N LEU A 365 -37.10 18.30 -9.72
CA LEU A 365 -37.85 19.39 -9.09
C LEU A 365 -38.90 18.84 -8.13
#